data_AF-A0A9X7VAC1-F1
#
_entry.id   AF-A0A9X7VAC1-F1
#
_cell.length_a   1.000
_cell.length_b   1.000
_cell.length_c   1.000
_cell.angle_alpha   90.00
_cell.angle_beta   90.00
_cell.angle_gamma   90.00
#
_symmetry.space_group_name_H-M   'P 1'
#
loop_
_entity.id
_entity.type
_entity.pdbx_description
1 polymer ?
#
loop_
_entity_poly.entity_id
_entity_poly.type
_entity_poly.pdbx_seq_one_letter_code
_entity_poly.pdbx_strand_id
1 'polypeptide(L)'
;MRIFMLLFLLFPLAELFLLIKVGSEIGALATILLLIISGLAGILLMRLAGFATAWRARERLARGELPEREMLEGLMMAVGGGLLFLPGFISDVLALVILFPPTRKLLFGFFVRRLEAQAERRRAFADDLQARSAPQRPNVIEGEYERRDRDQ
;
A
#
# COMPACT_ATOMS: atom_id res chain seq x y z
N MET A 1 -2.88 -18.50 1.90
CA MET A 1 -3.16 -18.99 0.52
C MET A 1 -4.63 -19.29 0.27
N ARG A 2 -5.33 -20.06 1.13
CA ARG A 2 -6.76 -20.39 0.94
C ARG A 2 -7.67 -19.17 0.77
N ILE A 3 -7.46 -18.11 1.56
CA ILE A 3 -8.21 -16.84 1.46
C ILE A 3 -8.09 -16.18 0.08
N PHE A 4 -6.90 -16.17 -0.51
CA PHE A 4 -6.66 -15.53 -1.81
C PHE A 4 -7.35 -16.30 -2.95
N MET A 5 -7.34 -17.63 -2.90
CA MET A 5 -8.09 -18.46 -3.85
C MET A 5 -9.60 -18.22 -3.74
N LEU A 6 -10.13 -18.13 -2.52
CA LEU A 6 -11.55 -17.83 -2.29
C LEU A 6 -11.93 -16.45 -2.81
N LEU A 7 -11.12 -15.42 -2.52
CA LEU A 7 -11.35 -14.07 -3.04
C LEU A 7 -11.30 -14.05 -4.57
N PHE A 8 -10.28 -14.68 -5.18
CA PHE A 8 -10.14 -14.74 -6.63
C PHE A 8 -11.33 -15.43 -7.33
N LEU A 9 -11.98 -16.39 -6.67
CA LEU A 9 -13.18 -17.05 -7.20
C LEU A 9 -14.46 -16.25 -6.92
N LEU A 10 -14.64 -15.79 -5.67
CA LEU A 10 -15.85 -15.09 -5.23
C LEU A 10 -15.99 -13.72 -5.88
N PHE A 11 -14.87 -13.02 -6.10
CA PHE A 11 -14.87 -11.68 -6.66
C PHE A 11 -15.49 -11.62 -8.08
N PRO A 12 -15.02 -12.39 -9.09
CA PRO A 12 -15.65 -12.39 -10.41
C PRO A 12 -17.08 -12.95 -10.40
N LEU A 13 -17.41 -13.87 -9.48
CA LEU A 13 -18.79 -14.33 -9.30
C LEU A 13 -19.70 -13.20 -8.80
N ALA A 14 -19.22 -12.38 -7.88
CA ALA A 14 -19.95 -11.22 -7.38
C ALA A 14 -20.16 -10.16 -8.49
N GLU A 15 -19.15 -9.93 -9.33
CA GLU A 15 -19.25 -9.05 -10.48
C GLU A 15 -20.29 -9.54 -11.49
N LEU A 16 -20.24 -10.83 -11.84
CA LEU A 16 -21.21 -11.43 -12.74
C LEU A 16 -22.64 -11.33 -12.19
N PHE A 17 -22.81 -11.62 -10.90
CA PHE A 17 -24.11 -11.46 -10.24
C PHE A 17 -24.62 -10.02 -10.32
N LEU A 18 -23.76 -9.03 -10.06
CA LEU A 18 -24.16 -7.62 -10.13
C LEU A 18 -24.46 -7.19 -11.56
N LEU A 19 -23.69 -7.66 -12.53
CA LEU A 19 -23.89 -7.36 -13.94
C LEU A 19 -25.23 -7.91 -14.45
N ILE A 20 -25.58 -9.14 -14.06
CA ILE A 20 -26.88 -9.73 -14.38
C ILE A 20 -28.00 -8.95 -13.70
N LYS A 21 -27.85 -8.62 -12.41
CA LYS A 21 -28.87 -7.90 -11.65
C LYS A 21 -29.12 -6.50 -12.20
N VAL A 22 -28.08 -5.73 -12.49
CA VAL A 22 -28.22 -4.41 -13.10
C VAL A 22 -28.74 -4.55 -14.53
N GLY A 23 -28.23 -5.50 -15.30
CA GLY A 23 -28.69 -5.81 -16.65
C GLY A 23 -30.17 -6.16 -16.74
N SER A 24 -30.74 -6.82 -15.71
CA SER A 24 -32.17 -7.09 -15.65
C SER A 24 -33.03 -5.87 -15.30
N GLU A 25 -32.48 -4.88 -14.60
CA GLU A 25 -33.21 -3.68 -14.17
C GLU A 25 -33.22 -2.58 -15.25
N ILE A 26 -32.06 -2.32 -15.87
CA ILE A 26 -31.89 -1.21 -16.84
C ILE A 26 -31.67 -1.67 -18.29
N GLY A 27 -31.55 -2.99 -18.51
CA GLY A 27 -31.30 -3.59 -19.82
C GLY A 27 -29.82 -3.79 -20.14
N ALA A 28 -29.55 -4.78 -21.00
CA ALA A 28 -28.18 -5.18 -21.37
C ALA A 28 -27.41 -4.05 -22.09
N LEU A 29 -28.04 -3.35 -23.02
CA LEU A 29 -27.38 -2.27 -23.79
C LEU A 29 -26.93 -1.12 -22.87
N ALA A 30 -27.80 -0.67 -21.96
CA ALA A 30 -27.48 0.38 -20.99
C ALA A 30 -26.35 -0.04 -20.05
N THR A 31 -26.35 -1.31 -19.62
CA THR A 31 -25.29 -1.88 -18.77
C THR A 31 -23.94 -1.91 -19.48
N ILE A 32 -23.90 -2.34 -20.75
CA ILE A 32 -22.69 -2.32 -21.56
C ILE A 32 -22.17 -0.88 -21.74
N LEU A 33 -23.05 0.07 -22.03
CA LEU A 33 -22.67 1.49 -22.14
C LEU A 33 -22.10 2.02 -20.83
N LEU A 34 -22.69 1.67 -19.68
CA LEU A 34 -22.16 2.06 -18.36
C LEU A 34 -20.76 1.50 -18.11
N LEU A 35 -20.51 0.24 -18.45
CA LEU A 35 -19.16 -0.35 -18.35
C LEU A 35 -18.15 0.36 -19.26
N ILE A 36 -18.54 0.69 -20.50
CA ILE A 36 -17.66 1.41 -21.42
C ILE A 36 -17.35 2.81 -20.88
N ILE A 37 -18.37 3.54 -20.40
CA ILE A 37 -18.22 4.90 -19.89
C ILE A 37 -17.34 4.92 -18.64
N SER A 38 -17.55 3.99 -17.70
CA SER A 38 -16.73 3.88 -16.48
C SER A 38 -15.29 3.49 -16.79
N GLY A 39 -15.08 2.52 -17.69
CA GLY A 39 -13.78 2.15 -18.21
C GLY A 39 -13.03 3.34 -18.83
N LEU A 40 -13.72 4.09 -19.70
CA LEU A 40 -13.15 5.27 -20.35
C LEU A 40 -12.84 6.38 -19.35
N ALA A 41 -13.72 6.62 -18.36
CA ALA A 41 -13.49 7.59 -17.30
C ALA A 41 -12.25 7.20 -16.48
N GLY A 42 -12.09 5.93 -16.13
CA GLY A 42 -10.90 5.42 -15.44
C GLY A 42 -9.62 5.65 -16.23
N ILE A 43 -9.61 5.31 -17.53
CA ILE A 43 -8.47 5.52 -18.43
C ILE A 43 -8.13 7.00 -18.57
N LEU A 44 -9.13 7.87 -18.69
CA LEU A 44 -8.93 9.32 -18.75
C LEU A 44 -8.28 9.84 -17.47
N LEU A 45 -8.80 9.46 -16.29
CA LEU A 45 -8.21 9.82 -15.00
C LEU A 45 -6.76 9.33 -14.88
N MET A 46 -6.47 8.11 -15.33
CA MET A 46 -5.10 7.58 -15.38
C MET A 46 -4.19 8.40 -16.29
N ARG A 47 -4.63 8.79 -17.49
CA ARG A 47 -3.81 9.61 -18.39
C ARG A 47 -3.52 10.97 -17.75
N LEU A 48 -4.55 11.68 -17.31
CA LEU A 48 -4.39 13.04 -16.77
C LEU A 48 -3.51 13.04 -15.50
N ALA A 49 -3.81 12.17 -14.53
CA ALA A 49 -3.06 12.10 -13.29
C ALA A 49 -1.67 11.46 -13.49
N GLY A 50 -1.55 10.47 -14.38
CA GLY A 50 -0.32 9.74 -14.67
C GLY A 50 0.73 10.63 -15.29
N PHE A 51 0.38 11.42 -16.32
CA PHE A 51 1.30 12.39 -16.91
C PHE A 51 1.79 13.42 -15.89
N ALA A 52 0.88 14.00 -15.10
CA ALA A 52 1.25 14.98 -14.08
C ALA A 52 2.14 14.40 -12.98
N THR A 53 1.99 13.13 -12.64
CA THR A 53 2.81 12.44 -11.63
C THR A 53 4.17 12.07 -12.19
N ALA A 54 4.23 11.54 -13.42
CA ALA A 54 5.48 11.23 -14.10
C ALA A 54 6.34 12.48 -14.31
N TRP A 55 5.71 13.61 -14.65
CA TRP A 55 6.42 14.89 -14.77
C TRP A 55 7.05 15.33 -13.45
N ARG A 56 6.26 15.36 -12.35
CA ARG A 56 6.76 15.69 -11.01
C ARG A 56 7.87 14.75 -10.54
N ALA A 57 7.76 13.46 -10.85
CA ALA A 57 8.77 12.47 -10.51
C ALA A 57 10.10 12.76 -11.23
N ARG A 58 10.04 13.05 -12.54
CA ARG A 58 11.21 13.43 -13.33
C ARG A 58 11.85 14.72 -12.81
N GLU A 59 11.05 15.71 -12.44
CA GLU A 59 11.54 16.98 -11.91
C GLU A 59 12.28 16.79 -10.57
N ARG A 60 11.74 15.97 -9.66
CA ARG A 60 12.40 15.63 -8.39
C ARG A 60 13.69 14.84 -8.59
N LEU A 61 13.68 13.85 -9.48
CA LEU A 61 14.88 13.09 -9.83
C LEU A 61 15.96 13.98 -10.45
N ALA A 62 15.58 14.94 -11.28
CA ALA A 62 16.50 15.92 -11.86
C ALA A 62 17.12 16.84 -10.80
N ARG A 63 16.44 17.06 -9.67
CA ARG A 63 16.97 17.77 -8.49
C ARG A 63 17.78 16.88 -7.54
N GLY A 64 17.94 15.58 -7.85
CA GLY A 64 18.59 14.62 -6.96
C GLY A 64 17.74 14.21 -5.75
N GLU A 65 16.44 14.53 -5.74
CA GLU A 65 15.50 14.17 -4.67
C GLU A 65 14.80 12.85 -5.01
N LEU A 66 14.60 11.99 -4.00
CA LEU A 66 13.82 10.76 -4.16
C LEU A 66 12.31 11.05 -4.22
N PRO A 67 11.59 10.66 -5.29
CA PRO A 67 10.18 11.00 -5.49
C PRO A 67 9.25 9.98 -4.80
N GLU A 68 9.36 9.81 -3.48
CA GLU A 68 8.61 8.80 -2.72
C GLU A 68 7.09 8.91 -2.93
N ARG A 69 6.58 10.14 -2.96
CA ARG A 69 5.15 10.42 -3.12
C ARG A 69 4.67 10.02 -4.50
N GLU A 70 5.42 10.38 -5.54
CA GLU A 70 5.07 10.08 -6.92
C GLU A 70 5.19 8.58 -7.23
N MET A 71 6.11 7.86 -6.57
CA MET A 71 6.20 6.40 -6.67
C MET A 71 4.95 5.71 -6.09
N LEU A 72 4.47 6.14 -4.92
CA LEU A 72 3.24 5.58 -4.35
C LEU A 72 2.02 5.96 -5.17
N GLU A 73 1.93 7.20 -5.65
CA GLU A 73 0.88 7.62 -6.61
C GLU A 73 0.92 6.75 -7.88
N GLY A 74 2.11 6.43 -8.41
CA GLY A 74 2.32 5.52 -9.53
C GLY A 74 1.83 4.10 -9.26
N LEU A 75 2.14 3.54 -8.08
CA LEU A 75 1.67 2.22 -7.67
C LEU A 75 0.13 2.18 -7.55
N MET A 76 -0.47 3.20 -6.95
CA MET A 76 -1.93 3.31 -6.85
C MET A 76 -2.58 3.36 -8.24
N MET A 77 -1.98 4.07 -9.19
CA MET A 77 -2.44 4.08 -10.58
C MET A 77 -2.31 2.71 -11.25
N ALA A 78 -1.22 1.97 -11.01
CA ALA A 78 -1.07 0.62 -11.55
C ALA A 78 -2.13 -0.34 -10.98
N VAL A 79 -2.41 -0.27 -9.68
CA VAL A 79 -3.46 -1.08 -9.03
C VAL A 79 -4.84 -0.69 -9.55
N GLY A 80 -5.16 0.61 -9.61
CA GLY A 80 -6.44 1.09 -10.13
C GLY A 80 -6.67 0.71 -11.59
N GLY A 81 -5.64 0.85 -12.43
CA GLY A 81 -5.69 0.43 -13.83
C GLY A 81 -5.80 -1.08 -14.02
N GLY A 82 -5.10 -1.86 -13.20
CA GLY A 82 -5.24 -3.32 -13.19
C GLY A 82 -6.64 -3.76 -12.76
N LEU A 83 -7.32 -2.98 -11.92
CA LEU A 83 -8.69 -3.26 -11.50
C LEU A 83 -9.71 -2.94 -12.62
N LEU A 84 -9.51 -1.85 -13.36
CA LEU A 84 -10.29 -1.50 -14.56
C LEU A 84 -10.13 -2.50 -15.73
N PHE A 85 -9.10 -3.34 -15.71
CA PHE A 85 -8.92 -4.38 -16.73
C PHE A 85 -10.05 -5.41 -16.73
N LEU A 86 -10.66 -5.64 -15.55
CA LEU A 86 -11.84 -6.48 -15.40
C LEU A 86 -13.06 -5.57 -15.37
N PRO A 87 -13.76 -5.36 -16.50
CA PRO A 87 -14.92 -4.48 -16.53
C PRO A 87 -16.01 -5.07 -15.63
N GLY A 88 -16.34 -4.36 -14.56
CA GLY A 88 -17.24 -4.82 -13.51
C GLY A 88 -17.56 -3.69 -12.56
N PHE A 89 -18.79 -3.64 -12.05
CA PHE A 89 -19.25 -2.52 -11.23
C PHE A 89 -18.44 -2.34 -9.94
N ILE A 90 -18.06 -3.43 -9.28
CA ILE A 90 -17.31 -3.34 -8.01
C ILE A 90 -15.88 -2.86 -8.31
N SER A 91 -15.26 -3.47 -9.31
CA SER A 91 -13.92 -3.15 -9.81
C SER A 91 -13.82 -1.71 -10.29
N ASP A 92 -14.81 -1.25 -11.07
CA ASP A 92 -14.86 0.12 -11.60
C ASP A 92 -15.00 1.14 -10.48
N VAL A 93 -15.89 0.90 -9.50
CA VAL A 93 -16.03 1.80 -8.34
C VAL A 93 -14.74 1.85 -7.54
N LEU A 94 -14.14 0.71 -7.22
CA LEU A 94 -12.87 0.66 -6.48
C LEU A 94 -11.74 1.34 -7.26
N ALA A 95 -11.66 1.13 -8.57
CA ALA A 95 -10.67 1.75 -9.42
C ALA A 95 -10.84 3.27 -9.45
N LEU A 96 -12.06 3.76 -9.66
CA LEU A 96 -12.37 5.18 -9.65
C LEU A 96 -12.04 5.80 -8.29
N VAL A 97 -12.37 5.14 -7.18
CA VAL A 97 -12.01 5.61 -5.82
C VAL A 97 -10.48 5.72 -5.66
N ILE A 98 -9.70 4.77 -6.18
CA ILE A 98 -8.23 4.80 -6.11
C ILE A 98 -7.65 5.90 -7.01
N LEU A 99 -8.21 6.06 -8.21
CA LEU A 99 -7.72 6.98 -9.25
C LEU A 99 -8.11 8.42 -8.99
N PHE A 100 -9.25 8.65 -8.32
CA PHE A 100 -9.80 9.97 -8.10
C PHE A 100 -8.84 10.83 -7.25
N PRO A 101 -8.48 12.05 -7.68
CA PRO A 101 -7.42 12.84 -7.04
C PRO A 101 -7.60 13.14 -5.53
N PRO A 102 -8.79 13.52 -5.02
CA PRO A 102 -8.95 13.83 -3.59
C PRO A 102 -8.89 12.58 -2.71
N THR A 103 -9.49 11.47 -3.13
CA THR A 103 -9.42 10.18 -2.41
C THR A 103 -8.00 9.64 -2.39
N ARG A 104 -7.21 9.87 -3.45
CA ARG A 104 -5.80 9.49 -3.47
C ARG A 104 -4.97 10.20 -2.40
N LYS A 105 -5.22 11.50 -2.13
CA LYS A 105 -4.53 12.24 -1.06
C LYS A 105 -4.84 11.68 0.33
N LEU A 106 -6.11 11.32 0.56
CA LEU A 106 -6.56 10.69 1.80
C LEU A 106 -5.95 9.30 1.99
N LEU A 107 -5.99 8.47 0.95
CA LEU A 107 -5.40 7.13 0.96
C LEU A 107 -3.90 7.19 1.21
N PHE A 108 -3.16 8.09 0.55
CA PHE A 108 -1.73 8.28 0.78
C PHE A 108 -1.43 8.55 2.27
N GLY A 109 -2.14 9.50 2.88
CA GLY A 109 -1.97 9.79 4.31
C GLY A 109 -2.29 8.61 5.21
N PHE A 110 -3.30 7.81 4.88
CA PHE A 110 -3.62 6.59 5.63
C PHE A 110 -2.54 5.50 5.48
N PHE A 111 -2.06 5.26 4.26
CA PHE A 111 -1.04 4.24 3.99
C PHE A 111 0.30 4.59 4.62
N VAL A 112 0.77 5.83 4.49
CA VAL A 112 2.05 6.28 5.09
C VAL A 112 2.04 6.09 6.60
N ARG A 113 0.99 6.57 7.29
CA ARG A 113 0.87 6.42 8.75
C ARG A 113 0.86 4.96 9.20
N ARG A 114 0.24 4.08 8.39
CA ARG A 114 0.17 2.64 8.70
C ARG A 114 1.52 1.94 8.45
N LEU A 115 2.25 2.35 7.41
CA LEU A 115 3.60 1.86 7.11
C LEU A 115 4.60 2.30 8.18
N GLU A 116 4.55 3.57 8.60
CA GLU A 116 5.36 4.10 9.71
C GLU A 116 5.08 3.32 11.01
N ALA A 117 3.81 3.18 11.39
CA ALA A 117 3.43 2.42 12.58
C ALA A 117 3.86 0.93 12.52
N GLN A 118 3.90 0.34 11.33
CA GLN A 118 4.36 -1.04 11.16
C GLN A 118 5.90 -1.13 11.13
N ALA A 119 6.59 -0.13 10.60
CA ALA A 119 8.04 -0.03 10.59
C ALA A 119 8.60 0.18 12.00
N GLU A 120 7.96 1.02 12.82
CA GLU A 120 8.30 1.19 14.24
C GLU A 120 8.17 -0.13 15.01
N ARG A 121 7.07 -0.87 14.81
CA ARG A 121 6.89 -2.20 15.42
C ARG A 121 7.95 -3.21 14.97
N ARG A 122 8.35 -3.18 13.70
CA ARG A 122 9.41 -4.06 13.17
C ARG A 122 10.79 -3.68 13.70
N ARG A 123 11.11 -2.38 13.83
CA ARG A 123 12.36 -1.88 14.41
C ARG A 123 12.46 -2.26 15.89
N ALA A 124 11.39 -2.01 16.66
CA ALA A 124 11.34 -2.42 18.06
C ALA A 124 11.55 -3.93 18.25
N PHE A 125 11.02 -4.77 17.35
CA PHE A 125 11.24 -6.21 17.38
C PHE A 125 12.66 -6.62 16.98
N ALA A 126 13.28 -5.91 16.03
CA ALA A 126 14.66 -6.16 15.61
C ALA A 126 15.66 -5.77 16.72
N ASP A 127 15.44 -4.63 17.39
CA ASP A 127 16.27 -4.18 18.52
C ASP A 127 16.17 -5.17 19.70
N ASP A 128 14.99 -5.71 19.99
CA ASP A 128 14.80 -6.68 21.08
C ASP A 128 15.48 -8.03 20.78
N LEU A 129 15.50 -8.46 19.52
CA LEU A 129 16.26 -9.64 19.07
C LEU A 129 17.77 -9.41 19.16
N GLN A 130 18.25 -8.20 18.84
CA GLN A 130 19.65 -7.84 18.91
C GLN A 130 20.13 -7.71 20.37
N ALA A 131 19.30 -7.15 21.25
CA ALA A 131 19.53 -7.06 22.69
C ALA A 131 19.62 -8.45 23.35
N ARG A 132 18.81 -9.42 22.91
CA ARG A 132 18.89 -10.82 23.39
C ARG A 132 20.07 -11.61 22.84
N SER A 133 20.67 -11.16 21.72
CA SER A 133 21.79 -11.84 21.06
C SER A 133 23.16 -11.27 21.46
N ALA A 134 23.20 -10.18 22.24
CA ALA A 134 24.44 -9.65 22.79
C ALA A 134 25.01 -10.65 23.82
N PRO A 135 26.26 -11.14 23.66
CA PRO A 135 26.84 -12.06 24.63
C PRO A 135 26.94 -11.33 25.97
N GLN A 136 26.24 -11.86 26.96
CA GLN A 136 26.19 -11.35 28.31
C GLN A 136 27.60 -11.47 28.90
N ARG A 137 28.43 -10.43 28.73
CA ARG A 137 29.73 -10.36 29.38
C ARG A 137 29.44 -10.32 30.88
N PRO A 138 29.90 -11.31 31.65
CA PRO A 138 29.70 -11.28 33.09
C PRO A 138 30.31 -9.98 33.62
N ASN A 139 29.55 -9.27 34.44
CA ASN A 139 29.99 -8.03 35.06
C ASN A 139 31.08 -8.36 36.09
N VAL A 140 32.33 -8.49 35.63
CA VAL A 140 33.48 -8.72 36.50
C VAL A 140 33.87 -7.37 37.10
N ILE A 141 33.49 -7.19 38.36
CA ILE A 141 33.90 -6.04 39.15
C ILE A 141 35.30 -6.37 39.70
N GLU A 142 36.33 -5.77 39.12
CA GLU A 142 37.69 -5.83 39.67
C GLU A 142 37.74 -4.99 40.95
N GLY A 143 37.77 -5.67 42.09
CA GLY A 143 38.01 -5.05 43.39
C GLY A 143 39.50 -5.03 43.69
N GLU A 144 40.07 -3.85 43.90
CA GLU A 144 41.41 -3.71 44.45
C GLU A 144 41.38 -4.09 45.93
N TYR A 145 42.21 -5.04 46.35
CA TYR A 145 42.29 -5.47 47.75
C TYR A 145 43.65 -5.11 48.34
N GLU A 146 43.64 -4.45 49.48
CA GLU A 146 44.84 -4.15 50.26
C GLU A 146 44.90 -5.11 51.45
N ARG A 147 45.94 -5.95 51.53
CA ARG A 147 46.19 -6.76 52.72
C ARG A 147 46.82 -5.88 53.78
N ARG A 148 46.03 -5.53 54.81
CA ARG A 148 46.56 -5.06 56.08
C ARG A 148 47.02 -6.26 56.90
N ASP A 149 48.29 -6.61 56.77
CA ASP A 149 48.95 -7.45 57.76
C ASP A 149 49.08 -6.62 59.05
N ARG A 150 48.44 -7.13 60.11
CA ARG A 150 48.45 -6.55 61.44
C ARG A 150 49.68 -7.09 62.15
N ASP A 151 50.79 -6.39 62.03
CA ASP A 151 51.93 -6.60 62.92
C ASP A 151 51.59 -5.99 64.30
N GLN A 152 51.59 -6.87 65.32
CA GLN A 152 51.59 -6.52 66.74
C GLN A 152 53.01 -6.28 67.22
#